data_AF-A0A562VB40-F1
#
_entry.id   AF-A0A562VB40-F1
#
_cell.length_a   1.000
_cell.length_b   1.000
_cell.length_c   1.000
_cell.angle_alpha   90.00
_cell.angle_beta   90.00
_cell.angle_gamma   90.00
#
_symmetry.space_group_name_H-M   'P 1'
#
loop_
_entity.id
_entity.type
_entity.pdbx_description
1 polymer ?
#
loop_
_entity_poly.entity_id
_entity_poly.type
_entity_poly.pdbx_seq_one_letter_code
_entity_poly.pdbx_strand_id
1 'polypeptide(L)'
;MHDETERVKAVTEVVAAVERSQRNESPEEFIRLFREDAVWTTAHGRRLYGRDAIAEFTRRVLPGAMGDTTVSYRVEDVRFIRPDVAAVKVIAQYYDAEGAELGAPNSPLYVMSEEDGR
;
A
#
# COMPACT_ATOMS: atom_id res chain seq x y z
N MET A 1 11.77 -23.02 -5.75
CA MET A 1 11.92 -22.47 -4.40
C MET A 1 12.55 -21.09 -4.59
N HIS A 2 11.73 -20.03 -4.58
CA HIS A 2 12.27 -18.67 -4.67
C HIS A 2 13.11 -18.38 -3.42
N ASP A 3 14.26 -17.73 -3.63
CA ASP A 3 15.11 -17.27 -2.54
C ASP A 3 14.33 -16.30 -1.63
N GLU A 4 14.50 -16.42 -0.32
CA GLU A 4 13.76 -15.61 0.65
C GLU A 4 14.04 -14.11 0.45
N THR A 5 15.28 -13.76 0.10
CA THR A 5 15.69 -12.37 -0.20
C THR A 5 14.91 -11.81 -1.39
N GLU A 6 14.77 -12.59 -2.47
CA GLU A 6 14.03 -12.16 -3.66
C GLU A 6 12.54 -11.96 -3.36
N ARG A 7 11.95 -12.81 -2.51
CA ARG A 7 10.54 -12.67 -2.10
C ARG A 7 10.34 -11.42 -1.23
N VAL A 8 11.25 -11.14 -0.29
CA VAL A 8 11.21 -9.92 0.53
C VAL A 8 11.39 -8.68 -0.34
N LYS A 9 12.27 -8.74 -1.34
CA LYS A 9 12.48 -7.67 -2.31
C LYS A 9 11.21 -7.39 -3.11
N ALA A 10 10.53 -8.41 -3.64
CA ALA A 10 9.27 -8.26 -4.36
C ALA A 10 8.19 -7.57 -3.50
N VAL A 11 8.03 -8.01 -2.24
CA VAL A 11 7.14 -7.35 -1.28
C VAL A 11 7.51 -5.88 -1.06
N THR A 12 8.80 -5.59 -0.90
CA THR A 12 9.29 -4.23 -0.69
C THR A 12 9.04 -3.34 -1.92
N GLU A 13 9.15 -3.89 -3.13
CA GLU A 13 8.84 -3.19 -4.38
C GLU A 13 7.35 -2.84 -4.49
N VAL A 14 6.45 -3.71 -4.03
CA VAL A 14 5.01 -3.41 -3.93
C VAL A 14 4.77 -2.26 -2.95
N VAL A 15 5.39 -2.27 -1.77
CA VAL A 15 5.25 -1.18 -0.78
C VAL A 15 5.81 0.14 -1.31
N ALA A 16 6.93 0.10 -2.03
CA ALA A 16 7.48 1.26 -2.71
C ALA A 16 6.53 1.77 -3.82
N ALA A 17 5.83 0.89 -4.53
CA ALA A 17 4.81 1.29 -5.50
C ALA A 17 3.60 1.96 -4.82
N VAL A 18 3.19 1.49 -3.64
CA VAL A 18 2.18 2.18 -2.83
C VAL A 18 2.65 3.60 -2.51
N GLU A 19 3.86 3.77 -1.96
CA GLU A 19 4.40 5.10 -1.64
C GLU A 19 4.40 6.02 -2.86
N ARG A 20 4.94 5.57 -3.99
CA ARG A 20 4.98 6.36 -5.22
C ARG A 20 3.59 6.75 -5.69
N SER A 21 2.65 5.82 -5.70
CA SER A 21 1.27 6.09 -6.14
C SER A 21 0.55 7.09 -5.23
N GLN A 22 0.84 7.10 -3.93
CA GLN A 22 0.29 8.07 -2.98
C GLN A 22 0.90 9.46 -3.19
N ARG A 23 2.24 9.54 -3.22
CA ARG A 23 2.96 10.81 -3.41
C ARG A 23 2.64 11.49 -4.74
N ASN A 24 2.50 10.70 -5.81
CA ASN A 24 2.19 11.22 -7.13
C ASN A 24 0.68 11.38 -7.36
N GLU A 25 -0.14 11.02 -6.36
CA GLU A 25 -1.60 11.00 -6.49
C GLU A 25 -2.06 10.30 -7.76
N SER A 26 -1.54 9.08 -7.99
CA SER A 26 -1.74 8.27 -9.19
C SER A 26 -2.76 7.15 -8.95
N PRO A 27 -4.09 7.38 -9.12
CA PRO A 27 -5.12 6.36 -8.88
C PRO A 27 -4.84 5.04 -9.57
N GLU A 28 -4.53 5.08 -10.87
CA GLU A 28 -4.37 3.85 -11.64
C GLU A 28 -3.12 3.07 -11.24
N GLU A 29 -2.05 3.73 -10.76
CA GLU A 29 -0.89 3.03 -10.22
C GLU A 29 -1.27 2.30 -8.92
N PHE A 30 -1.98 2.97 -8.02
CA PHE A 30 -2.45 2.38 -6.77
C PHE A 30 -3.42 1.21 -7.00
N ILE A 31 -4.41 1.38 -7.88
CA ILE A 31 -5.47 0.39 -8.15
C ILE A 31 -4.89 -0.90 -8.71
N ARG A 32 -3.86 -0.82 -9.56
CA ARG A 32 -3.21 -2.00 -10.16
C ARG A 32 -2.52 -2.92 -9.15
N LEU A 33 -2.27 -2.46 -7.92
CA LEU A 33 -1.63 -3.25 -6.86
C LEU A 33 -2.60 -4.21 -6.17
N PHE A 34 -3.90 -4.02 -6.32
CA PHE A 34 -4.91 -4.85 -5.67
C PHE A 34 -5.26 -6.05 -6.54
N ARG A 35 -5.58 -7.20 -5.94
CA ARG A 35 -6.28 -8.31 -6.61
C ARG A 35 -7.75 -7.96 -6.90
N GLU A 36 -8.40 -8.67 -7.82
CA GLU A 36 -9.80 -8.42 -8.22
C GLU A 36 -10.78 -8.47 -7.03
N ASP A 37 -10.58 -9.37 -6.08
CA ASP A 37 -11.43 -9.58 -4.91
C ASP A 37 -10.84 -8.96 -3.61
N ALA A 38 -9.87 -8.05 -3.73
CA ALA A 38 -9.16 -7.51 -2.58
C ALA A 38 -10.07 -6.73 -1.62
N VAL A 39 -9.70 -6.70 -0.35
CA VAL A 39 -10.39 -5.92 0.70
C VAL A 39 -9.47 -4.79 1.16
N TRP A 40 -10.00 -3.57 1.19
CA TRP A 40 -9.28 -2.39 1.66
C TRP A 40 -10.05 -1.67 2.75
N THR A 41 -9.35 -1.30 3.82
CA THR A 41 -9.89 -0.40 4.85
C THR A 41 -9.14 0.91 4.80
N THR A 42 -9.85 2.02 4.60
CA THR A 42 -9.24 3.35 4.56
C THR A 42 -8.83 3.80 5.97
N ALA A 43 -7.99 4.83 6.06
CA ALA A 43 -7.59 5.41 7.36
C ALA A 43 -8.79 5.86 8.23
N HIS A 44 -9.92 6.22 7.59
CA HIS A 44 -11.16 6.61 8.27
C HIS A 44 -12.13 5.43 8.52
N GLY A 45 -11.68 4.18 8.37
CA GLY A 45 -12.44 2.98 8.73
C GLY A 45 -13.49 2.51 7.72
N ARG A 46 -13.54 3.11 6.52
CA ARG A 46 -14.41 2.64 5.44
C ARG A 46 -13.85 1.35 4.85
N ARG A 47 -14.70 0.31 4.72
CA ARG A 47 -14.33 -0.96 4.08
C ARG A 47 -14.79 -0.96 2.62
N LEU A 48 -13.91 -1.37 1.73
CA LEU A 48 -14.13 -1.53 0.30
C LEU A 48 -13.84 -2.97 -0.06
N TYR A 49 -14.72 -3.59 -0.83
CA TYR A 49 -14.66 -5.00 -1.19
C TYR A 49 -14.62 -5.12 -2.71
N GLY A 50 -13.56 -5.73 -3.22
CA GLY A 50 -13.27 -5.85 -4.64
C GLY A 50 -12.52 -4.63 -5.22
N ARG A 51 -11.74 -4.90 -6.27
CA ARG A 51 -10.93 -3.89 -6.97
C ARG A 51 -11.78 -2.75 -7.54
N ASP A 52 -12.99 -3.04 -8.01
CA ASP A 52 -13.88 -2.01 -8.56
C ASP A 52 -14.32 -0.98 -7.51
N ALA A 53 -14.71 -1.43 -6.31
CA ALA A 53 -15.08 -0.53 -5.22
C ALA A 53 -13.86 0.29 -4.74
N ILE A 54 -12.68 -0.32 -4.73
CA ILE A 54 -11.41 0.36 -4.45
C ILE A 54 -11.11 1.40 -5.53
N ALA A 55 -11.35 1.06 -6.80
CA ALA A 55 -11.06 1.93 -7.95
C ALA A 55 -11.97 3.15 -7.98
N GLU A 56 -13.28 2.97 -7.82
CA GLU A 56 -14.25 4.06 -7.73
C GLU A 56 -13.87 5.03 -6.59
N PHE A 57 -13.57 4.48 -5.41
CA PHE A 57 -13.19 5.30 -4.27
C PHE A 57 -11.87 6.03 -4.51
N THR A 58 -10.82 5.33 -4.91
CA THR A 58 -9.47 5.88 -5.12
C THR A 58 -9.48 7.00 -6.15
N ARG A 59 -10.14 6.82 -7.30
CA ARG A 59 -10.23 7.85 -8.35
C ARG A 59 -10.89 9.13 -7.86
N ARG A 60 -11.82 9.02 -6.92
CA ARG A 60 -12.51 10.17 -6.34
C ARG A 60 -11.66 10.89 -5.29
N VAL A 61 -10.91 10.16 -4.47
CA VAL A 61 -10.31 10.74 -3.25
C VAL A 61 -8.81 10.96 -3.32
N LEU A 62 -8.08 10.24 -4.16
CA LEU A 62 -6.63 10.34 -4.21
C LEU A 62 -6.13 11.62 -4.90
N PRO A 63 -6.76 12.10 -6.00
CA PRO A 63 -6.37 13.38 -6.59
C PRO A 63 -6.55 14.55 -5.61
N GLY A 64 -5.49 15.30 -5.37
CA GLY A 64 -5.41 16.40 -4.41
C GLY A 64 -5.36 15.97 -2.94
N ALA A 65 -5.24 14.68 -2.62
CA ALA A 65 -5.23 14.19 -1.25
C ALA A 65 -3.98 14.60 -0.45
N MET A 66 -2.84 14.76 -1.11
CA MET A 66 -1.58 15.12 -0.48
C MET A 66 -1.49 16.62 -0.23
N GLY A 67 -2.03 17.46 -1.11
CA GLY A 67 -1.87 18.92 -0.98
C GLY A 67 -0.37 19.28 -0.88
N ASP A 68 0.00 19.99 0.19
CA ASP A 68 1.40 20.34 0.48
C ASP A 68 2.13 19.30 1.37
N THR A 69 1.50 18.14 1.60
CA THR A 69 2.05 17.06 2.43
C THR A 69 2.67 15.95 1.59
N THR A 70 3.43 15.09 2.24
CA THR A 70 3.93 13.84 1.64
C THR A 70 3.85 12.71 2.64
N VAL A 71 4.08 11.49 2.17
CA VAL A 71 4.01 10.27 2.99
C VAL A 71 5.21 9.37 2.72
N SER A 72 5.76 8.74 3.74
CA SER A 72 6.72 7.63 3.63
C SER A 72 6.07 6.32 4.00
N TYR A 73 6.47 5.22 3.35
CA TYR A 73 6.08 3.86 3.68
C TYR A 73 7.33 3.02 3.96
N ARG A 74 7.35 2.37 5.12
CA ARG A 74 8.43 1.48 5.54
C ARG A 74 7.88 0.10 5.89
N VAL A 75 8.46 -0.94 5.31
CA VAL A 75 8.22 -2.32 5.74
C VAL A 75 8.79 -2.49 7.15
N GLU A 76 7.93 -2.93 8.07
CA GLU A 76 8.31 -3.21 9.46
C GLU A 76 8.57 -4.69 9.69
N ASP A 77 7.71 -5.57 9.15
CA ASP A 77 7.82 -7.02 9.30
C ASP A 77 7.18 -7.72 8.10
N VAL A 78 7.76 -8.85 7.69
CA VAL A 78 7.25 -9.71 6.62
C VAL A 78 7.10 -11.12 7.16
N ARG A 79 5.91 -11.71 7.00
CA ARG A 79 5.61 -13.09 7.36
C ARG A 79 5.07 -13.85 6.17
N PHE A 80 5.86 -14.78 5.64
CA PHE A 80 5.36 -15.74 4.66
C PHE A 80 4.52 -16.80 5.35
N ILE A 81 3.19 -16.64 5.28
CA ILE A 81 2.23 -17.56 5.90
C ILE A 81 1.96 -18.80 5.04
N ARG A 82 2.23 -18.70 3.73
CA ARG A 82 2.17 -19.77 2.73
C ARG A 82 3.30 -19.58 1.69
N PRO A 83 3.56 -20.56 0.81
CA PRO A 83 4.52 -20.39 -0.29
C PRO A 83 4.19 -19.21 -1.21
N ASP A 84 2.91 -18.86 -1.34
CA ASP A 84 2.35 -17.85 -2.24
C ASP A 84 1.72 -16.67 -1.51
N VAL A 85 1.77 -16.60 -0.16
CA VAL A 85 1.10 -15.54 0.60
C VAL A 85 2.00 -14.97 1.69
N ALA A 86 2.05 -13.63 1.76
CA ALA A 86 2.75 -12.88 2.79
C ALA A 86 1.80 -11.93 3.54
N ALA A 87 1.97 -11.85 4.86
CA ALA A 87 1.45 -10.77 5.69
C ALA A 87 2.57 -9.77 5.93
N VAL A 88 2.33 -8.50 5.61
CA VAL A 88 3.35 -7.45 5.57
C VAL A 88 2.89 -6.29 6.42
N LYS A 89 3.61 -6.04 7.51
CA LYS A 89 3.37 -4.89 8.38
C LYS A 89 4.10 -3.69 7.81
N VAL A 90 3.38 -2.59 7.62
CA VAL A 90 3.94 -1.35 7.07
C VAL A 90 3.63 -0.19 8.00
N ILE A 91 4.58 0.72 8.11
CA ILE A 91 4.43 2.01 8.78
C ILE A 91 4.33 3.09 7.71
N ALA A 92 3.28 3.90 7.77
CA ALA A 92 3.08 5.04 6.88
C ALA A 92 3.07 6.34 7.69
N GLN A 93 4.07 7.19 7.50
CA GLN A 93 4.22 8.47 8.21
C GLN A 93 4.00 9.63 7.25
N TYR A 94 3.16 10.59 7.63
CA TYR A 94 2.93 11.81 6.87
C TYR A 94 3.84 12.93 7.34
N TYR A 95 4.17 13.84 6.42
CA TYR A 95 5.03 14.99 6.66
C TYR A 95 4.44 16.24 6.00
N ASP A 96 4.65 17.41 6.61
CA ASP A 96 4.36 18.70 5.97
C ASP A 96 5.45 19.11 4.97
N ALA A 97 5.29 20.29 4.37
CA ALA A 97 6.20 20.83 3.36
C ALA A 97 7.62 21.09 3.90
N GLU A 98 7.74 21.33 5.21
CA GLU A 98 9.00 21.53 5.92
C GLU A 98 9.65 20.21 6.37
N GLY A 99 8.95 19.07 6.19
CA GLY A 99 9.41 17.74 6.54
C GLY A 99 9.17 17.36 8.00
N ALA A 100 8.34 18.10 8.74
CA ALA A 100 7.94 17.73 10.10
C ALA A 100 6.85 16.65 10.06
N GLU A 101 6.90 15.73 11.02
CA GLU A 101 5.95 14.62 11.13
C GLU A 101 4.53 15.12 11.47
N LEU A 102 3.56 14.70 10.66
CA LEU A 102 2.14 15.01 10.85
C LEU A 102 1.43 13.83 11.53
N GLY A 103 0.97 14.06 12.76
CA GLY A 103 0.21 13.08 13.52
C GLY A 103 0.98 11.80 13.82
N ALA A 104 0.27 10.81 14.37
CA ALA A 104 0.83 9.48 14.61
C ALA A 104 0.92 8.69 13.29
N PRO A 105 1.92 7.81 13.14
CA PRO A 105 2.02 6.97 11.96
C PRO A 105 0.82 6.04 11.81
N ASN A 106 0.37 5.86 10.56
CA ASN A 106 -0.54 4.79 10.20
C ASN A 106 0.20 3.46 10.15
N SER A 107 -0.51 2.37 10.45
CA SER A 107 0.11 1.04 10.57
C SER A 107 -0.69 -0.04 9.83
N PRO A 108 -0.84 0.05 8.49
CA PRO A 108 -1.60 -0.92 7.73
C PRO A 108 -0.95 -2.31 7.74
N LEU A 109 -1.79 -3.33 7.63
CA LEU A 109 -1.38 -4.70 7.35
C LEU A 109 -1.77 -5.01 5.90
N TYR A 110 -0.79 -5.40 5.09
CA TYR A 110 -1.04 -5.89 3.74
C TYR A 110 -0.98 -7.40 3.74
N VAL A 111 -1.99 -8.03 3.15
CA VAL A 111 -1.97 -9.45 2.84
C VAL A 111 -1.79 -9.54 1.33
N MET A 112 -0.65 -10.06 0.91
CA MET A 112 -0.24 -10.13 -0.49
C MET A 112 -0.18 -11.58 -0.93
N SER A 113 -0.69 -11.86 -2.12
CA SER A 113 -0.55 -13.15 -2.79
C SER A 113 0.30 -12.98 -4.04
N GLU A 114 1.22 -13.92 -4.28
CA GLU A 114 1.95 -14.02 -5.54
C GLU A 114 1.03 -14.63 -6.61
N GLU A 115 0.79 -13.91 -7.70
CA GLU A 115 0.01 -14.36 -8.86
C GLU A 115 0.83 -14.17 -10.13
N ASP A 116 0.96 -15.24 -10.93
CA ASP A 116 1.75 -15.24 -12.17
C ASP A 116 3.19 -14.68 -12.01
N GLY A 117 3.78 -14.89 -10.83
CA GLY A 117 5.13 -14.45 -10.48
C GLY A 117 5.24 -12.98 -10.05
N ARG A 118 4.14 -12.34 -9.64
CA ARG A 118 4.10 -10.97 -9.11
C ARG A 118 3.31 -10.84 -7.82
#